data_AF-A0A2H9LRM0-F1
#
_entry.id   AF-A0A2H9LRM0-F1
#
_cell.length_a   1.000
_cell.length_b   1.000
_cell.length_c   1.000
_cell.angle_alpha   90.00
_cell.angle_beta   90.00
_cell.angle_gamma   90.00
#
_symmetry.space_group_name_H-M   'P 1'
#
loop_
_entity.id
_entity.type
_entity.pdbx_description
1 polymer ?
#
loop_
_entity_poly.entity_id
_entity_poly.type
_entity_poly.pdbx_seq_one_letter_code
_entity_poly.pdbx_strand_id
1 'polypeptide(L)'
;MKTIEISRPTDSHAINLAIDTIKRDKQAIVFVNTKSSAEKTAEDISKQIKKQDKELDELSEQVLKALSRPTKQCERLSRCVKKGIAFHHAGLVAKQREIIEDSFRHGIIKIICSTPTLALGVDLPAFRVIIKDLKRYGGPYGMAWIPVLEYLQQSGRAGRPKFDTYGESIAIASTEKEKDAIYENY
;
A
#
# COMPACT_ATOMS: atom_id res chain seq x y z
N MET A 1 7.56 17.66 -17.18
CA MET A 1 6.62 16.74 -16.50
C MET A 1 5.20 17.27 -16.66
N LYS A 2 4.21 16.39 -16.89
CA LYS A 2 2.80 16.79 -16.92
C LYS A 2 2.29 16.81 -15.47
N THR A 3 1.84 17.97 -15.00
CA THR A 3 1.19 18.08 -13.69
C THR A 3 -0.17 17.40 -13.74
N ILE A 4 -0.44 16.50 -12.81
CA ILE A 4 -1.73 15.82 -12.66
C ILE A 4 -2.35 16.31 -11.36
N GLU A 5 -3.54 16.90 -11.45
CA GLU A 5 -4.29 17.29 -10.27
C GLU A 5 -5.05 16.10 -9.69
N ILE A 6 -4.88 15.88 -8.39
CA ILE A 6 -5.54 14.80 -7.64
C ILE A 6 -6.51 15.43 -6.63
N SER A 7 -7.75 14.93 -6.59
CA SER A 7 -8.74 15.36 -5.60
C SER A 7 -8.22 15.18 -4.17
N ARG A 8 -8.48 16.13 -3.28
CA ARG A 8 -7.98 16.13 -1.89
C ARG A 8 -9.11 15.95 -0.86
N PRO A 9 -9.74 14.77 -0.76
CA PRO A 9 -10.77 14.51 0.26
C PRO A 9 -10.20 14.42 1.68
N THR A 10 -8.88 14.27 1.84
CA THR A 10 -8.18 14.21 3.14
C THR A 10 -6.90 15.05 3.10
N ASP A 11 -6.32 15.31 4.26
CA ASP A 11 -5.01 15.98 4.36
C ASP A 11 -3.84 15.07 3.97
N SER A 12 -4.06 13.76 3.84
CA SER A 12 -3.01 12.80 3.50
C SER A 12 -2.89 12.61 2.00
N HIS A 13 -1.77 13.05 1.41
CA HIS A 13 -1.46 12.85 0.00
C HIS A 13 -1.47 11.37 -0.41
N ALA A 14 -0.93 10.48 0.42
CA ALA A 14 -0.91 9.04 0.14
C ALA A 14 -2.33 8.44 0.09
N ILE A 15 -3.21 8.84 1.01
CA ILE A 15 -4.61 8.39 1.01
C ILE A 15 -5.34 8.92 -0.24
N ASN A 16 -5.13 10.19 -0.59
CA ASN A 16 -5.75 10.79 -1.77
C ASN A 16 -5.33 10.08 -3.06
N LEU A 17 -4.06 9.71 -3.20
CA LEU A 17 -3.56 8.91 -4.32
C LEU A 17 -4.14 7.49 -4.33
N ALA A 18 -4.29 6.85 -3.17
CA ALA A 18 -4.93 5.53 -3.09
C ALA A 18 -6.40 5.61 -3.55
N ILE A 19 -7.15 6.62 -3.12
CA ILE A 19 -8.54 6.85 -3.55
C ILE A 19 -8.62 7.12 -5.05
N ASP A 20 -7.74 7.97 -5.59
CA ASP A 20 -7.65 8.22 -7.03
C ASP A 20 -7.39 6.93 -7.82
N THR A 21 -6.48 6.09 -7.33
CA THR A 21 -6.19 4.78 -7.94
C THR A 21 -7.45 3.92 -8.03
N ILE A 22 -8.23 3.85 -6.94
CA ILE A 22 -9.48 3.08 -6.91
C ILE A 22 -10.51 3.67 -7.90
N LYS A 23 -10.64 5.00 -7.96
CA LYS A 23 -11.56 5.68 -8.91
C LYS A 23 -11.22 5.38 -10.37
N ARG A 24 -9.95 5.09 -10.67
CA ARG A 24 -9.47 4.69 -11.99
C ARG A 24 -9.62 3.19 -12.27
N ASP A 25 -10.24 2.44 -11.35
CA ASP A 25 -10.31 0.98 -11.33
C ASP A 25 -8.94 0.29 -11.48
N LYS A 26 -7.94 0.89 -10.83
CA LYS A 26 -6.57 0.38 -10.80
C LYS A 26 -6.19 -0.09 -9.39
N GLN A 27 -5.03 -0.71 -9.29
CA GLN A 27 -4.48 -1.20 -8.03
C GLN A 27 -3.23 -0.43 -7.63
N ALA A 28 -3.00 -0.27 -6.32
CA ALA A 28 -1.78 0.34 -5.82
C ALA A 28 -1.19 -0.38 -4.59
N ILE A 29 0.13 -0.23 -4.45
CA ILE A 29 0.86 -0.59 -3.23
C ILE A 29 1.37 0.69 -2.57
N VAL A 30 1.06 0.87 -1.29
CA VAL A 30 1.53 1.98 -0.46
C VAL A 30 2.63 1.49 0.46
N PHE A 31 3.87 1.91 0.22
CA PHE A 31 5.01 1.56 1.07
C PHE A 31 5.17 2.55 2.24
N VAL A 32 5.32 2.00 3.43
CA VAL A 32 5.51 2.71 4.70
C VAL A 32 6.57 2.01 5.55
N ASN A 33 7.19 2.72 6.49
CA ASN A 33 8.36 2.18 7.19
C ASN A 33 8.05 1.26 8.38
N THR A 34 6.82 1.25 8.90
CA THR A 34 6.46 0.47 10.09
C THR A 34 5.18 -0.33 9.91
N LYS A 35 5.06 -1.45 10.65
CA LYS A 35 3.86 -2.28 10.69
C LYS A 35 2.63 -1.48 11.13
N SER A 36 2.77 -0.67 12.17
CA SER A 36 1.70 0.19 12.68
C SER A 36 1.25 1.24 11.66
N SER A 37 2.18 1.82 10.89
CA SER A 37 1.84 2.73 9.80
C SER A 37 1.11 2.01 8.66
N ALA A 38 1.47 0.77 8.34
CA ALA A 38 0.79 -0.01 7.31
C ALA A 38 -0.66 -0.28 7.69
N GLU A 39 -0.88 -0.75 8.93
CA GLU A 39 -2.22 -0.97 9.48
C GLU A 39 -3.05 0.31 9.50
N LYS A 40 -2.50 1.40 10.07
CA LYS A 40 -3.20 2.68 10.19
C LYS A 40 -3.56 3.25 8.82
N THR A 41 -2.63 3.23 7.88
CA THR A 41 -2.86 3.77 6.53
C THR A 41 -3.95 2.98 5.81
N ALA A 42 -3.94 1.63 5.90
CA ALA A 42 -5.02 0.81 5.34
C ALA A 42 -6.38 1.10 5.99
N GLU A 43 -6.42 1.22 7.31
CA GLU A 43 -7.65 1.56 8.04
C GLU A 43 -8.19 2.93 7.62
N ASP A 44 -7.34 3.94 7.52
CA ASP A 44 -7.73 5.30 7.14
C ASP A 44 -8.20 5.37 5.69
N ILE A 45 -7.60 4.63 4.76
CA ILE A 45 -8.11 4.48 3.39
C ILE A 45 -9.46 3.77 3.39
N SER A 46 -9.62 2.68 4.16
CA SER A 46 -10.86 1.90 4.20
C SER A 46 -12.08 2.73 4.63
N LYS A 47 -11.89 3.70 5.54
CA LYS A 47 -12.95 4.62 6.01
C LYS A 47 -13.49 5.51 4.89
N GLN A 48 -12.71 5.75 3.85
CA GLN A 48 -13.11 6.57 2.70
C GLN A 48 -13.89 5.77 1.64
N ILE A 49 -13.94 4.44 1.78
CA ILE A 49 -14.57 3.55 0.80
C ILE A 49 -15.96 3.13 1.29
N LYS A 50 -16.99 3.56 0.56
CA LYS A 50 -18.39 3.21 0.86
C LYS A 50 -18.85 1.89 0.22
N LYS A 51 -18.07 1.33 -0.72
CA LYS A 51 -18.43 0.09 -1.43
C LYS A 51 -18.72 -1.05 -0.45
N GLN A 52 -19.76 -1.81 -0.77
CA GLN A 52 -20.07 -3.12 -0.21
C GLN A 52 -20.09 -4.10 -1.38
N ASP A 53 -19.51 -5.27 -1.19
CA ASP A 53 -19.34 -6.27 -2.23
C ASP A 53 -19.34 -7.65 -1.57
N LYS A 54 -20.18 -8.56 -2.07
CA LYS A 54 -20.35 -9.88 -1.45
C LYS A 54 -19.04 -10.68 -1.49
N GLU A 55 -18.26 -10.55 -2.56
CA GLU A 55 -16.96 -11.22 -2.69
C GLU A 55 -15.98 -10.71 -1.62
N LEU A 56 -16.01 -9.41 -1.32
CA LEU A 56 -15.18 -8.82 -0.27
C LEU A 56 -15.64 -9.23 1.14
N ASP A 57 -16.94 -9.42 1.36
CA ASP A 57 -17.46 -9.92 2.62
C ASP A 57 -17.02 -11.37 2.87
N GLU A 58 -17.09 -12.24 1.86
CA GLU A 58 -16.61 -13.63 1.94
C GLU A 58 -15.10 -13.68 2.17
N LEU A 59 -14.33 -12.87 1.44
CA LEU A 59 -12.88 -12.77 1.61
C LEU A 59 -12.50 -12.28 3.01
N SER A 60 -13.23 -11.30 3.52
CA SER A 60 -13.04 -10.76 4.87
C SER A 60 -13.24 -11.81 5.96
N GLU A 61 -14.21 -12.71 5.79
CA GLU A 61 -14.41 -13.83 6.71
C GLU A 61 -13.27 -14.85 6.66
N GLN A 62 -12.77 -15.16 5.47
CA GLN A 62 -11.61 -16.07 5.32
C GLN A 62 -10.38 -15.52 6.04
N VAL A 63 -10.12 -14.22 5.89
CA VAL A 63 -9.01 -13.54 6.56
C VAL A 63 -9.19 -13.52 8.08
N LEU A 64 -10.42 -13.31 8.57
CA LEU A 64 -10.73 -13.32 10.00
C LEU A 64 -10.51 -14.72 10.61
N LYS A 65 -10.98 -15.75 9.91
CA LYS A 65 -10.95 -17.17 10.31
C LYS A 65 -9.62 -17.87 9.97
N ALA A 66 -8.61 -17.13 9.51
CA ALA A 66 -7.28 -17.68 9.24
C ALA A 66 -6.59 -18.27 10.49
N LEU A 67 -7.08 -17.91 11.68
CA LEU A 67 -6.75 -18.52 12.96
C LEU A 67 -8.02 -19.06 13.61
N SER A 68 -7.90 -20.16 14.37
CA SER A 68 -9.00 -20.73 15.14
C SER A 68 -9.56 -19.76 16.19
N ARG A 69 -8.70 -18.89 16.74
CA ARG A 69 -9.08 -17.77 17.62
C ARG A 69 -8.56 -16.46 17.01
N PRO A 70 -9.43 -15.66 16.37
CA PRO A 70 -9.03 -14.39 15.78
C PRO A 70 -8.46 -13.41 16.81
N THR A 71 -7.39 -12.71 16.44
CA THR A 71 -6.82 -11.62 17.25
C THR A 71 -7.41 -10.27 16.85
N LYS A 72 -7.17 -9.23 17.67
CA LYS A 72 -7.54 -7.85 17.30
C LYS A 72 -6.95 -7.41 15.95
N GLN A 73 -5.75 -7.89 15.59
CA GLN A 73 -5.15 -7.61 14.29
C GLN A 73 -5.92 -8.29 13.15
N CYS A 74 -6.42 -9.52 13.37
CA CYS A 74 -7.26 -10.24 12.40
C CYS A 74 -8.58 -9.47 12.15
N GLU A 75 -9.21 -8.95 13.20
CA GLU A 75 -10.42 -8.14 13.09
C GLU A 75 -10.17 -6.83 12.32
N ARG A 76 -9.06 -6.15 12.62
CA ARG A 76 -8.66 -4.91 11.92
C ARG A 76 -8.41 -5.15 10.44
N LEU A 77 -7.69 -6.22 10.12
CA LEU A 77 -7.43 -6.62 8.74
C LEU A 77 -8.73 -6.98 8.02
N SER A 78 -9.57 -7.82 8.63
CA SER A 78 -10.88 -8.22 8.13
C SER A 78 -11.75 -7.01 7.77
N ARG A 79 -11.82 -5.99 8.65
CA ARG A 79 -12.56 -4.74 8.37
C ARG A 79 -12.02 -3.98 7.15
N CYS A 80 -10.71 -3.93 6.97
CA CYS A 80 -10.11 -3.31 5.78
C CYS A 80 -10.46 -4.10 4.52
N VAL A 81 -10.39 -5.43 4.59
CA VAL A 81 -10.61 -6.34 3.45
C VAL A 81 -12.04 -6.23 2.93
N LYS A 82 -13.05 -6.01 3.80
CA LYS A 82 -14.43 -5.71 3.37
C LYS A 82 -14.55 -4.51 2.42
N LYS A 83 -13.53 -3.66 2.40
CA LYS A 83 -13.46 -2.45 1.57
C LYS A 83 -12.48 -2.58 0.40
N GLY A 84 -11.94 -3.78 0.16
CA GLY A 84 -10.95 -4.02 -0.89
C GLY A 84 -9.57 -3.45 -0.56
N ILE A 85 -9.29 -3.20 0.73
CA ILE A 85 -8.03 -2.64 1.23
C ILE A 85 -7.39 -3.65 2.18
N ALA A 86 -6.08 -3.80 2.14
CA ALA A 86 -5.37 -4.64 3.11
C ALA A 86 -4.09 -3.96 3.59
N PHE A 87 -3.64 -4.33 4.78
CA PHE A 87 -2.25 -4.12 5.18
C PHE A 87 -1.47 -5.43 5.07
N HIS A 88 -0.18 -5.36 4.74
CA HIS A 88 0.68 -6.53 4.57
C HIS A 88 2.03 -6.31 5.23
N HIS A 89 2.43 -7.20 6.13
CA HIS A 89 3.74 -7.18 6.78
C HIS A 89 4.04 -8.53 7.44
N ALA A 90 5.29 -8.74 7.87
CA ALA A 90 5.73 -9.97 8.53
C ALA A 90 5.01 -10.33 9.84
N GLY A 91 4.27 -9.40 10.45
CA GLY A 91 3.43 -9.67 11.63
C GLY A 91 2.13 -10.43 11.33
N LEU A 92 1.74 -10.57 10.06
CA LEU A 92 0.54 -11.34 9.68
C LEU A 92 0.86 -12.82 9.59
N VAL A 93 -0.12 -13.66 9.93
CA VAL A 93 0.02 -15.11 9.75
C VAL A 93 0.12 -15.45 8.26
N ALA A 94 0.84 -16.54 7.94
CA ALA A 94 1.11 -16.94 6.55
C ALA A 94 -0.16 -17.03 5.71
N LYS A 95 -1.22 -17.66 6.26
CA LYS A 95 -2.50 -17.81 5.57
C LYS A 95 -3.15 -16.48 5.19
N GLN A 96 -3.04 -15.45 6.03
CA GLN A 96 -3.57 -14.12 5.70
C GLN A 96 -2.76 -13.47 4.58
N ARG A 97 -1.43 -13.58 4.62
CA ARG A 97 -0.56 -13.05 3.56
C ARG A 97 -0.87 -13.70 2.21
N GLU A 98 -1.01 -15.03 2.18
CA GLU A 98 -1.41 -15.78 0.99
C GLU A 98 -2.75 -15.31 0.42
N ILE A 99 -3.78 -15.20 1.27
CA ILE A 99 -5.12 -14.74 0.87
C ILE A 99 -5.05 -13.32 0.27
N ILE A 100 -4.32 -12.41 0.92
CA ILE A 100 -4.19 -11.01 0.46
C ILE A 100 -3.47 -10.96 -0.89
N GLU A 101 -2.32 -11.64 -1.00
CA GLU A 101 -1.51 -11.63 -2.22
C GLU A 101 -2.29 -12.22 -3.40
N ASP A 102 -2.99 -13.33 -3.18
CA ASP A 102 -3.82 -13.96 -4.21
C ASP A 102 -4.99 -13.08 -4.64
N SER A 103 -5.71 -12.50 -3.68
CA SER A 103 -6.83 -11.60 -3.97
C SER A 103 -6.39 -10.32 -4.67
N PHE A 104 -5.16 -9.85 -4.40
CA PHE A 104 -4.59 -8.73 -5.13
C PHE A 104 -4.18 -9.12 -6.55
N ARG A 105 -3.60 -10.30 -6.79
CA ARG A 105 -3.34 -10.77 -8.17
C ARG A 105 -4.62 -10.85 -9.01
N HIS A 106 -5.74 -11.22 -8.39
CA HIS A 106 -7.06 -11.31 -9.04
C HIS A 106 -7.81 -9.97 -9.10
N GLY A 107 -7.24 -8.86 -8.61
CA GLY A 107 -7.88 -7.54 -8.70
C GLY A 107 -9.02 -7.28 -7.70
N ILE A 108 -9.27 -8.22 -6.77
CA ILE A 108 -10.30 -8.13 -5.73
C ILE A 108 -9.88 -7.09 -4.68
N ILE A 109 -8.65 -7.21 -4.16
CA ILE A 109 -8.04 -6.18 -3.32
C ILE A 109 -7.44 -5.10 -4.23
N LYS A 110 -7.85 -3.86 -4.02
CA LYS A 110 -7.39 -2.71 -4.82
C LYS A 110 -6.15 -2.03 -4.24
N ILE A 111 -6.02 -1.98 -2.92
CA ILE A 111 -4.89 -1.31 -2.26
C ILE A 111 -4.25 -2.22 -1.20
N ILE A 112 -2.93 -2.33 -1.24
CA ILE A 112 -2.13 -2.91 -0.17
C ILE A 112 -1.26 -1.83 0.46
N CYS A 113 -1.35 -1.64 1.77
CA CYS A 113 -0.39 -0.85 2.55
C CYS A 113 0.66 -1.80 3.16
N SER A 114 1.94 -1.62 2.86
CA SER A 114 2.95 -2.59 3.26
C SER A 114 4.27 -2.00 3.73
N THR A 115 4.97 -2.76 4.56
CA THR A 115 6.39 -2.54 4.84
C THR A 115 7.26 -2.93 3.63
N PRO A 116 8.50 -2.42 3.53
CA PRO A 116 9.37 -2.67 2.36
C PRO A 116 9.62 -4.16 2.06
N THR A 117 9.48 -5.04 3.05
CA THR A 117 9.64 -6.48 2.90
C THR A 117 8.76 -7.10 1.82
N LEU A 118 7.61 -6.53 1.47
CA LEU A 118 6.78 -7.03 0.36
C LEU A 118 7.48 -6.87 -1.00
N ALA A 119 8.32 -5.84 -1.16
CA ALA A 119 9.10 -5.66 -2.38
C ALA A 119 10.16 -6.77 -2.56
N LEU A 120 10.51 -7.48 -1.49
CA LEU A 120 11.48 -8.56 -1.47
C LEU A 120 10.77 -9.93 -1.55
N GLY A 121 10.73 -10.53 -2.74
CA GLY A 121 10.43 -11.96 -2.89
C GLY A 121 8.98 -12.35 -3.24
N VAL A 122 8.08 -11.40 -3.52
CA VAL A 122 6.73 -11.70 -4.04
C VAL A 122 6.53 -11.01 -5.38
N ASP A 123 6.10 -11.72 -6.42
CA ASP A 123 5.74 -11.11 -7.71
C ASP A 123 4.34 -10.50 -7.65
N LEU A 124 4.26 -9.24 -7.20
CA LEU A 124 3.01 -8.52 -7.01
C LEU A 124 3.07 -7.11 -7.64
N PRO A 125 2.97 -7.00 -8.98
CA PRO A 125 2.96 -5.70 -9.64
C PRO A 125 1.63 -4.97 -9.41
N ALA A 126 1.67 -3.65 -9.38
CA ALA A 126 0.50 -2.79 -9.24
C ALA A 126 0.57 -1.66 -10.26
N PHE A 127 -0.57 -1.12 -10.70
CA PHE A 127 -0.56 0.04 -11.60
C PHE A 127 0.24 1.21 -10.98
N ARG A 128 0.03 1.47 -9.69
CA ARG A 128 0.70 2.54 -8.96
C ARG A 128 1.44 2.04 -7.73
N VAL A 129 2.64 2.55 -7.50
CA VAL A 129 3.37 2.44 -6.24
C VAL A 129 3.41 3.82 -5.59
N ILE A 130 3.05 3.89 -4.31
CA ILE A 130 3.04 5.11 -3.51
C ILE A 130 4.05 4.93 -2.39
N ILE A 131 5.20 5.60 -2.47
CA ILE A 131 6.23 5.56 -1.44
C ILE A 131 5.96 6.71 -0.48
N LYS A 132 5.23 6.42 0.60
CA LYS A 132 4.81 7.42 1.58
C LYS A 132 5.97 7.85 2.47
N ASP A 133 6.85 6.93 2.84
CA ASP A 133 7.95 7.19 3.78
C ASP A 133 9.32 6.88 3.12
N LEU A 134 10.09 7.92 2.76
CA LEU A 134 11.44 7.78 2.18
C LEU A 134 12.56 7.90 3.21
N LYS A 135 12.22 8.20 4.45
CA LYS A 135 13.16 8.33 5.57
C LYS A 135 12.73 7.44 6.73
N ARG A 136 13.69 6.75 7.35
CA ARG A 136 13.47 5.95 8.57
C ARG A 136 14.53 6.24 9.62
N TYR A 137 14.21 5.93 10.88
CA TYR A 137 15.16 6.09 11.97
C TYR A 137 16.35 5.14 11.77
N GLY A 138 17.53 5.72 11.58
CA GLY A 138 18.80 5.03 11.38
C GLY A 138 19.64 4.89 12.65
N GLY A 139 19.03 5.05 13.83
CA GLY A 139 19.75 4.98 15.10
C GLY A 139 20.36 6.33 15.50
N PRO A 140 21.63 6.35 15.99
CA PRO A 140 22.23 7.54 16.59
C PRO A 140 22.27 8.79 15.70
N TYR A 141 22.26 8.60 14.37
CA TYR A 141 22.31 9.68 13.39
C TYR A 141 20.93 10.25 13.02
N GLY A 142 19.85 9.77 13.65
CA GLY A 142 18.50 10.25 13.42
C GLY A 142 17.84 9.65 12.17
N MET A 143 17.06 10.46 11.47
CA MET A 143 16.35 10.03 10.25
C MET A 143 17.30 9.97 9.07
N ALA A 144 17.36 8.82 8.40
CA ALA A 144 18.14 8.59 7.20
C ALA A 144 17.23 8.21 6.03
N TRP A 145 17.64 8.57 4.81
CA TRP A 145 17.00 8.11 3.59
C TRP A 145 17.07 6.58 3.47
N ILE A 146 16.05 5.97 2.88
CA ILE A 146 16.13 4.55 2.54
C ILE A 146 17.20 4.33 1.46
N PRO A 147 17.84 3.15 1.39
CA PRO A 147 18.81 2.88 0.34
C PRO A 147 18.21 2.96 -1.06
N VAL A 148 18.98 3.41 -2.05
CA VAL A 148 18.57 3.46 -3.47
C VAL A 148 18.05 2.11 -3.95
N LEU A 149 18.71 1.00 -3.58
CA LEU A 149 18.25 -0.34 -3.93
C LEU A 149 16.84 -0.64 -3.39
N GLU A 150 16.55 -0.21 -2.15
CA GLU A 150 15.23 -0.41 -1.55
C GLU A 150 14.16 0.43 -2.27
N TYR A 151 14.49 1.68 -2.62
CA TYR A 151 13.63 2.51 -3.47
C TYR A 151 13.35 1.86 -4.82
N LEU A 152 14.39 1.37 -5.52
CA LEU A 152 14.26 0.72 -6.83
C LEU A 152 13.43 -0.57 -6.75
N GLN A 153 13.56 -1.34 -5.67
CA GLN A 153 12.76 -2.54 -5.45
C GLN A 153 11.28 -2.21 -5.23
N GLN A 154 10.98 -1.12 -4.53
CA GLN A 154 9.62 -0.64 -4.35
C GLN A 154 9.04 -0.08 -5.64
N SER A 155 9.75 0.86 -6.27
CA SER A 155 9.30 1.55 -7.49
C SER A 155 9.17 0.60 -8.68
N GLY A 156 10.03 -0.43 -8.76
CA GLY A 156 9.96 -1.48 -9.78
C GLY A 156 8.69 -2.35 -9.73
N ARG A 157 7.84 -2.21 -8.70
CA ARG A 157 6.51 -2.84 -8.66
C ARG A 157 5.44 -2.04 -9.41
N ALA A 158 5.75 -0.83 -9.86
CA ALA A 158 4.82 0.00 -10.62
C ALA A 158 4.71 -0.48 -12.07
N GLY A 159 3.47 -0.56 -12.55
CA GLY A 159 3.11 -1.10 -13.86
C GLY A 159 2.81 -2.59 -13.81
N ARG A 160 1.68 -3.00 -14.40
CA ARG A 160 1.33 -4.41 -14.61
C ARG A 160 1.49 -4.76 -16.09
N PRO A 161 2.58 -5.43 -16.48
CA PRO A 161 2.78 -5.87 -17.86
C PRO A 161 1.55 -6.62 -18.35
N LYS A 162 1.12 -6.36 -19.60
CA LYS A 162 -0.09 -6.91 -20.25
C LYS A 162 -1.44 -6.32 -19.80
N PHE A 163 -1.51 -5.58 -18.68
CA PHE A 163 -2.77 -5.01 -18.17
C PHE A 163 -2.81 -3.48 -18.26
N ASP A 164 -1.67 -2.81 -18.07
CA ASP A 164 -1.56 -1.36 -18.10
C ASP A 164 -0.57 -0.91 -19.19
N THR A 165 -0.89 0.18 -19.89
CA THR A 165 0.01 0.77 -20.90
C THR A 165 1.18 1.54 -20.27
N TYR A 166 1.05 1.88 -19.00
CA TYR A 166 2.08 2.54 -18.20
C TYR A 166 1.81 2.27 -16.70
N GLY A 167 2.83 2.48 -15.87
CA GLY A 167 2.73 2.46 -14.41
C GLY A 167 3.17 3.79 -13.80
N GLU A 168 2.81 4.01 -12.53
CA GLU A 168 3.17 5.23 -11.80
C GLU A 168 3.91 4.88 -10.50
N SER A 169 5.15 5.35 -10.34
CA SER A 169 5.84 5.33 -9.03
C SER A 169 5.87 6.74 -8.49
N ILE A 170 5.28 6.94 -7.30
CA ILE A 170 5.08 8.27 -6.72
C ILE A 170 5.71 8.32 -5.33
N ALA A 171 6.73 9.17 -5.18
CA ALA A 171 7.33 9.54 -3.91
C ALA A 171 6.58 10.72 -3.28
N ILE A 172 6.25 10.65 -1.99
CA ILE A 172 5.63 11.77 -1.27
C ILE A 172 6.71 12.68 -0.68
N ALA A 173 6.61 13.97 -0.97
CA ALA A 173 7.40 15.03 -0.36
C ALA A 173 6.48 15.97 0.41
N SER A 174 6.90 16.42 1.59
CA SER A 174 6.15 17.38 2.42
C SER A 174 6.50 18.83 2.10
N THR A 175 7.63 19.07 1.44
CA THR A 175 8.15 20.39 1.08
C THR A 175 8.85 20.36 -0.27
N GLU A 176 9.00 21.51 -0.92
CA GLU A 176 9.79 21.63 -2.17
C GLU A 176 11.25 21.21 -1.95
N LYS A 177 11.85 21.60 -0.82
CA LYS A 177 13.22 21.17 -0.47
C LYS A 177 13.34 19.65 -0.36
N GLU A 178 12.33 18.98 0.21
CA GLU A 178 12.31 17.53 0.27
C GLU A 178 12.14 16.89 -1.10
N LYS A 179 11.30 17.48 -1.96
CA LYS A 179 11.15 17.04 -3.35
C LYS A 179 12.49 17.13 -4.10
N ASP A 180 13.21 18.24 -4.00
CA ASP A 180 14.50 18.41 -4.66
C ASP A 180 15.51 17.37 -4.15
N ALA A 181 15.55 17.16 -2.82
CA ALA A 181 16.40 16.13 -2.24
C ALA A 181 16.03 14.71 -2.71
N ILE A 182 14.74 14.40 -2.92
CA ILE A 182 14.33 13.10 -3.48
C ILE A 182 14.90 12.92 -4.89
N TYR A 183 14.81 13.94 -5.75
CA TYR A 183 15.39 13.88 -7.11
C TYR A 183 16.91 13.73 -7.12
N GLU A 184 17.60 14.28 -6.12
CA GLU A 184 19.05 14.12 -6.00
C GLU A 184 19.44 12.71 -5.52
N ASN A 185 18.60 12.05 -4.73
CA ASN A 185 18.91 10.75 -4.12
C ASN A 185 18.47 9.55 -4.97
N TYR A 186 17.45 9.68 -5.82
CA TYR A 186 16.84 8.57 -6.57
C TYR A 186 16.52 8.96 -8.02
#